data_AF-A0A5C5ZNA3-F1
#
_entry.id   AF-A0A5C5ZNA3-F1
#
_cell.length_a   1.000
_cell.length_b   1.000
_cell.length_c   1.000
_cell.angle_alpha   90.00
_cell.angle_beta   90.00
_cell.angle_gamma   90.00
#
_symmetry.space_group_name_H-M   'P 1'
#
loop_
_entity.id
_entity.type
_entity.pdbx_description
1 polymer ?
#
loop_
_entity_poly.entity_id
_entity_poly.type
_entity_poly.pdbx_seq_one_letter_code
_entity_poly.pdbx_strand_id
1 'polypeptide(L)'
;MTPEPWPDAVDSTAILYLAAVLIGLPAAGYVFAVLDYRAYLRSLKHALVVVSGYMGATPYWALRDRPECLREFGLTEPVTREEVYAAYRQRVKHAHPDRGGDRREFDRLQQHLQDALRLASDAV
;
A
#
# COMPACT_ATOMS: atom_id res chain seq x y z
N MET A 1 -54.69 -29.59 53.57
CA MET A 1 -53.99 -29.48 52.27
C MET A 1 -53.06 -28.29 52.40
N THR A 2 -51.81 -28.50 52.81
CA THR A 2 -50.81 -27.42 52.82
C THR A 2 -50.43 -27.14 51.36
N PRO A 3 -50.44 -25.89 50.90
CA PRO A 3 -49.98 -25.58 49.56
C PRO A 3 -48.50 -25.96 49.43
N GLU A 4 -48.16 -26.65 48.34
CA GLU A 4 -46.76 -26.92 47.99
C GLU A 4 -45.98 -25.58 47.94
N PRO A 5 -44.80 -25.51 48.57
CA PRO A 5 -44.04 -24.27 48.64
C PRO A 5 -43.39 -23.98 47.29
N TRP A 6 -43.95 -23.00 46.58
CA TRP A 6 -43.34 -22.45 45.37
C TRP A 6 -41.90 -21.95 45.66
N PRO A 7 -40.91 -22.20 44.78
CA PRO A 7 -41.02 -22.86 43.47
C PRO A 7 -40.75 -24.38 43.52
N ASP A 8 -41.51 -25.13 42.72
CA ASP A 8 -41.27 -26.57 42.54
C ASP A 8 -40.03 -26.81 41.65
N ALA A 9 -39.53 -28.06 41.63
CA ALA A 9 -38.38 -28.43 40.79
C ALA A 9 -38.62 -28.17 39.29
N VAL A 10 -39.87 -28.31 38.84
CA VAL A 10 -40.28 -28.01 37.46
C VAL A 10 -40.22 -26.50 37.18
N ASP A 11 -40.64 -25.66 38.12
CA ASP A 11 -40.54 -24.20 37.97
C ASP A 11 -39.08 -23.74 37.95
N SER A 12 -38.25 -24.30 38.83
CA SER A 12 -36.82 -23.96 38.90
C SER A 12 -36.08 -24.35 37.60
N THR A 13 -36.40 -25.52 37.03
CA THR A 13 -35.82 -25.95 35.76
C THR A 13 -36.31 -25.12 34.58
N ALA A 14 -37.60 -24.74 34.55
CA ALA A 14 -38.15 -23.84 33.54
C ALA A 14 -37.51 -22.43 33.61
N ILE A 15 -37.31 -21.88 34.81
CA ILE A 15 -36.67 -20.59 35.02
C ILE A 15 -35.21 -20.63 34.57
N LEU A 16 -34.46 -21.68 34.94
CA LEU A 16 -33.07 -21.85 34.50
C LEU A 16 -32.95 -21.98 32.99
N TYR A 17 -33.85 -22.75 32.37
CA TYR A 17 -33.90 -22.87 30.91
C TYR A 17 -34.18 -21.52 30.26
N LEU A 18 -35.20 -20.79 30.73
CA LEU A 18 -35.55 -19.48 30.20
C LEU A 18 -34.39 -18.48 30.36
N ALA A 19 -33.74 -18.46 31.52
CA ALA A 19 -32.58 -17.61 31.77
C ALA A 19 -31.40 -17.96 30.87
N ALA A 20 -31.13 -19.26 30.67
CA ALA A 20 -30.08 -19.74 29.77
C ALA A 20 -30.35 -19.34 28.32
N VAL A 21 -31.61 -19.41 27.86
CA VAL A 21 -32.00 -18.96 26.51
C VAL A 21 -31.88 -17.45 26.39
N LEU A 22 -32.39 -16.70 27.37
CA LEU A 22 -32.45 -15.24 27.36
C LEU A 22 -31.06 -14.58 27.42
N ILE A 23 -30.10 -15.22 28.10
CA ILE A 23 -28.71 -14.75 28.16
C ILE A 23 -27.87 -15.37 27.04
N GLY A 24 -28.07 -16.66 26.77
CA GLY A 24 -27.26 -17.44 25.83
C GLY A 24 -27.42 -16.98 24.39
N LEU A 25 -28.64 -16.66 23.93
CA LEU A 25 -28.88 -16.20 22.56
C LEU A 25 -28.18 -14.85 22.27
N PRO A 26 -28.36 -13.79 23.08
CA PRO A 26 -27.63 -12.53 22.90
C PRO A 26 -26.11 -12.69 23.02
N ALA A 27 -25.63 -13.49 23.99
CA ALA A 27 -24.20 -13.73 24.16
C ALA A 27 -23.60 -14.44 22.95
N ALA A 28 -24.27 -15.47 22.43
CA ALA A 28 -23.86 -16.16 21.21
C ALA A 28 -23.85 -15.20 20.01
N GLY A 29 -24.91 -14.41 19.83
CA GLY A 29 -24.98 -13.39 18.77
C GLY A 29 -23.84 -12.38 18.86
N TYR A 30 -23.51 -11.91 20.05
CA TYR A 30 -22.38 -11.01 20.28
C TYR A 30 -21.04 -11.65 19.92
N VAL A 31 -20.83 -12.92 20.31
CA VAL A 31 -19.61 -13.66 19.94
C VAL A 31 -19.50 -13.80 18.42
N PHE A 32 -20.58 -14.17 17.72
CA PHE A 32 -20.58 -14.23 16.26
C PHE A 32 -20.26 -12.88 15.61
N ALA A 33 -20.86 -11.79 16.09
CA ALA A 33 -20.58 -10.45 15.59
C ALA A 33 -19.11 -10.05 15.79
N VAL A 34 -18.53 -10.36 16.96
CA VAL A 34 -17.12 -10.09 17.24
C VAL A 34 -16.20 -10.93 16.36
N LEU A 35 -16.51 -12.21 16.16
CA LEU A 35 -15.73 -13.09 15.29
C LEU A 35 -15.76 -12.62 13.84
N ASP A 36 -16.93 -12.25 13.33
CA ASP A 36 -17.11 -11.74 11.97
C ASP A 36 -16.38 -10.40 11.78
N TYR A 37 -16.51 -9.48 12.75
CA TYR A 37 -15.77 -8.23 12.74
C TYR A 37 -14.25 -8.45 12.73
N ARG A 38 -13.74 -9.43 13.51
CA ARG A 38 -12.32 -9.78 13.51
C ARG A 38 -11.88 -10.40 12.19
N ALA A 39 -12.72 -11.21 11.56
CA ALA A 39 -12.46 -11.79 10.24
C ALA A 39 -12.41 -10.70 9.16
N TYR A 40 -13.36 -9.76 9.19
CA TYR A 40 -13.40 -8.58 8.32
C TYR A 40 -12.15 -7.71 8.48
N LEU A 41 -11.75 -7.40 9.72
CA LEU A 41 -10.52 -6.63 9.94
C LEU A 41 -9.27 -7.37 9.45
N ARG A 42 -9.24 -8.70 9.53
CA ARG A 42 -8.13 -9.50 9.01
C ARG A 42 -8.07 -9.42 7.48
N SER A 43 -9.19 -9.58 6.78
CA SER A 43 -9.21 -9.47 5.31
C SER A 43 -8.84 -8.06 4.84
N LEU A 44 -9.30 -7.02 5.55
CA LEU A 44 -8.96 -5.63 5.26
C LEU A 44 -7.46 -5.36 5.38
N LYS A 45 -6.79 -5.91 6.41
CA LYS A 45 -5.33 -5.80 6.54
C LYS A 45 -4.60 -6.42 5.35
N HIS A 46 -5.01 -7.60 4.89
CA HIS A 46 -4.41 -8.22 3.71
C HIS A 46 -4.62 -7.39 2.44
N ALA A 47 -5.84 -6.86 2.25
CA ALA A 47 -6.14 -5.98 1.13
C ALA A 47 -5.28 -4.71 1.16
N LEU A 48 -5.13 -4.08 2.32
CA LEU A 48 -4.28 -2.90 2.50
C LEU A 48 -2.81 -3.19 2.21
N VAL A 49 -2.28 -4.34 2.62
CA VAL A 49 -0.89 -4.73 2.30
C VAL A 49 -0.70 -4.90 0.79
N VAL A 50 -1.66 -5.53 0.11
CA VAL A 50 -1.62 -5.71 -1.35
C VAL A 50 -1.67 -4.35 -2.05
N VAL A 51 -2.60 -3.47 -1.67
CA VAL A 51 -2.75 -2.14 -2.26
C VAL A 51 -1.54 -1.25 -1.98
N SER A 52 -0.96 -1.33 -0.77
CA SER A 52 0.29 -0.64 -0.43
C SER A 52 1.45 -1.08 -1.33
N GLY A 53 1.55 -2.38 -1.64
CA GLY A 53 2.51 -2.91 -2.60
C GLY A 53 2.32 -2.35 -4.01
N TYR A 54 1.08 -2.10 -4.45
CA TYR A 54 0.80 -1.45 -5.73
C TYR A 54 1.18 0.04 -5.76
N MET A 55 1.07 0.75 -4.64
CA MET A 55 1.44 2.18 -4.56
C MET A 55 2.94 2.42 -4.74
N GLY A 56 3.79 1.43 -4.48
CA GLY A 56 5.25 1.53 -4.66
C GLY A 56 5.74 1.21 -6.07
N ALA A 57 4.94 0.51 -6.89
CA ALA A 57 5.32 0.13 -8.24
C ALA A 57 4.78 1.15 -9.23
N THR A 58 5.64 1.98 -9.81
CA THR A 58 5.24 2.88 -10.91
C THR A 58 4.64 2.02 -12.04
N PRO A 59 3.37 2.24 -12.41
CA PRO A 59 2.70 1.35 -13.34
C PRO A 59 3.32 1.42 -14.74
N TYR A 60 3.27 0.31 -15.48
CA TYR A 60 3.95 0.19 -16.78
C TYR A 60 3.52 1.22 -17.83
N TRP A 61 2.30 1.76 -17.74
CA TRP A 61 1.83 2.81 -18.64
C TRP A 61 2.49 4.15 -18.33
N ALA A 62 2.72 4.48 -17.05
CA ALA A 62 3.49 5.65 -16.64
C ALA A 62 4.95 5.49 -17.05
N LEU A 63 5.45 4.25 -17.12
CA LEU A 63 6.77 3.95 -17.65
C LEU A 63 6.88 4.17 -19.17
N ARG A 64 5.76 4.11 -19.91
CA ARG A 64 5.71 4.23 -21.38
C ARG A 64 5.67 5.70 -21.84
N ASP A 65 4.98 6.56 -21.09
CA ASP A 65 4.85 7.99 -21.39
C ASP A 65 6.03 8.84 -20.90
N ARG A 66 7.14 8.19 -20.51
CA ARG A 66 8.32 8.89 -20.01
C ARG A 66 9.03 9.66 -21.12
N PRO A 67 9.37 10.94 -20.90
CA PRO A 67 10.15 11.71 -21.85
C PRO A 67 11.52 11.06 -22.07
N GLU A 68 12.03 11.14 -23.30
CA GLU A 68 13.27 10.46 -23.70
C GLU A 68 14.47 10.85 -22.82
N CYS A 69 14.52 12.10 -22.35
CA CYS A 69 15.57 12.57 -21.43
C CYS A 69 15.64 11.77 -20.13
N LEU A 70 14.50 11.45 -19.50
CA LEU A 70 14.49 10.67 -18.26
C LEU A 70 14.74 9.18 -18.50
N ARG A 71 14.28 8.65 -19.64
CA ARG A 71 14.57 7.28 -20.06
C ARG A 71 16.07 7.07 -20.25
N GLU A 72 16.75 8.05 -20.84
CA GLU A 72 18.20 8.02 -21.03
C GLU A 72 18.93 7.96 -19.68
N PHE A 73 18.46 8.69 -18.66
CA PHE A 73 19.07 8.64 -17.32
C PHE A 73 18.55 7.51 -16.41
N GLY A 74 17.56 6.73 -16.85
CA GLY A 74 16.92 5.70 -16.04
C GLY A 74 16.11 6.25 -14.86
N LEU A 75 15.67 7.51 -14.94
CA LEU A 75 14.95 8.22 -13.88
C LEU A 75 13.44 8.16 -14.11
N THR A 76 12.68 8.40 -13.04
CA THR A 76 11.21 8.41 -13.05
C THR A 76 10.73 9.65 -12.31
N GLU A 77 9.66 10.28 -12.79
CA GLU A 77 9.04 11.40 -12.06
C GLU A 77 8.33 10.90 -10.78
N PRO A 78 8.31 11.70 -9.70
CA PRO A 78 8.99 12.98 -9.53
C PRO A 78 10.51 12.78 -9.39
N VAL A 79 11.29 13.62 -10.07
CA VAL A 79 12.75 13.55 -10.07
C VAL A 79 13.33 14.83 -9.48
N THR A 80 14.36 14.70 -8.65
CA THR A 80 15.06 15.85 -8.07
C THR A 80 16.27 16.24 -8.91
N ARG A 81 16.68 17.51 -8.81
CA ARG A 81 17.88 17.99 -9.52
C ARG A 81 19.14 17.20 -9.14
N GLU A 82 19.25 16.80 -7.87
CA GLU A 82 20.39 16.03 -7.38
C GLU A 82 20.49 14.65 -8.04
N GLU A 83 19.36 13.96 -8.21
CA GLU A 83 19.27 12.67 -8.90
C GLU A 83 19.65 12.79 -10.37
N VAL A 84 19.16 13.84 -11.05
CA VAL A 84 19.52 14.11 -12.45
C VAL A 84 21.04 14.30 -12.59
N TYR A 85 21.66 15.11 -11.73
CA TYR A 85 23.11 15.31 -11.77
C TYR A 85 23.89 14.04 -11.40
N ALA A 86 23.39 13.23 -10.47
CA ALA A 86 24.03 11.96 -10.11
C ALA A 86 24.03 10.98 -11.29
N ALA A 87 22.90 10.82 -11.98
CA ALA A 87 22.78 9.98 -13.16
C ALA A 87 23.65 10.48 -14.32
N TYR A 88 23.66 11.80 -14.55
CA TYR A 88 24.52 12.43 -15.55
C TYR A 88 26.01 12.17 -15.28
N ARG A 89 26.48 12.33 -14.05
CA ARG A 89 27.88 12.03 -13.68
C ARG A 89 28.27 10.57 -13.95
N GLN A 90 27.34 9.63 -13.77
CA GLN A 90 27.60 8.23 -14.10
C GLN A 90 27.72 8.04 -15.61
N ARG A 91 26.81 8.63 -16.40
CA ARG A 91 26.76 8.46 -17.86
C ARG A 91 27.94 9.14 -18.58
N VAL A 92 28.33 10.33 -18.14
CA VAL A 92 29.51 11.06 -18.68
C VAL A 92 30.81 10.29 -18.51
N LYS A 93 31.00 9.55 -17.41
CA LYS A 93 32.21 8.75 -17.19
C LYS A 93 32.44 7.72 -18.31
N HIS A 94 31.35 7.27 -18.94
CA HIS A 94 31.37 6.31 -20.04
C HIS A 94 31.38 6.99 -21.41
N ALA A 95 30.71 8.12 -21.58
CA ALA A 95 30.55 8.81 -22.87
C ALA A 95 31.60 9.91 -23.16
N HIS A 96 32.59 10.13 -22.29
CA HIS A 96 33.51 11.27 -22.43
C HIS A 96 34.39 11.17 -23.70
N PRO A 97 34.48 12.23 -24.54
CA PRO A 97 35.25 12.21 -25.78
C PRO A 97 36.75 11.96 -25.58
N ASP A 98 37.33 12.41 -24.46
CA ASP A 98 38.73 12.13 -24.13
C ASP A 98 39.04 10.63 -23.90
N ARG A 99 38.01 9.78 -23.77
CA ARG A 99 38.14 8.32 -23.68
C ARG A 99 37.77 7.61 -24.99
N GLY A 100 37.66 8.35 -26.09
CA GLY A 100 37.26 7.83 -27.40
C GLY A 100 35.75 7.90 -27.66
N GLY A 101 35.00 8.66 -26.86
CA GLY A 101 33.57 8.91 -27.10
C GLY A 101 33.28 9.86 -28.26
N ASP A 102 32.10 9.74 -28.87
CA ASP A 102 31.67 10.64 -29.94
C ASP A 102 31.20 11.99 -29.37
N ARG A 103 31.74 13.09 -29.90
CA ARG A 103 31.32 14.45 -29.54
C ARG A 103 29.83 14.67 -29.76
N ARG A 104 29.24 14.04 -30.79
CA ARG A 104 27.80 14.13 -31.07
C ARG A 104 26.95 13.43 -30.00
N GLU A 105 27.45 12.34 -29.43
CA GLU A 105 26.77 11.65 -28.33
C GLU A 105 26.83 12.48 -27.05
N PHE A 106 27.97 13.13 -26.79
CA PHE A 106 28.11 14.04 -25.66
C PHE A 106 27.17 15.25 -25.77
N ASP A 107 27.05 15.85 -26.95
CA ASP A 107 26.14 16.99 -27.18
C ASP A 107 24.67 16.59 -26.97
N ARG A 108 24.25 15.39 -27.41
CA ARG A 108 22.91 14.86 -27.12
C ARG A 108 22.70 14.61 -25.63
N LEU A 109 23.70 14.07 -24.94
CA LEU A 109 23.64 13.84 -23.49
C LEU A 109 23.44 15.15 -22.72
N GLN A 110 24.09 16.24 -23.17
CA GLN A 110 23.91 17.58 -22.62
C GLN A 110 22.50 18.13 -22.85
N GLN A 111 21.93 17.92 -24.04
CA GLN A 111 20.55 18.32 -24.34
C GLN A 111 19.56 17.58 -23.43
N HIS A 112 19.70 16.26 -23.30
CA HIS A 112 18.87 15.48 -22.39
C HIS A 112 19.00 15.91 -20.93
N LEU A 113 20.20 16.30 -20.48
CA LEU A 113 20.40 16.86 -19.13
C LEU A 113 19.57 18.13 -18.93
N GLN A 114 19.62 19.07 -19.88
CA GLN A 114 18.87 20.32 -19.80
C GLN A 114 17.37 20.07 -19.74
N ASP A 115 16.86 19.16 -20.57
CA ASP A 115 15.44 18.80 -20.57
C ASP A 115 15.01 18.10 -19.28
N ALA A 116 15.84 17.21 -18.73
CA ALA A 116 15.57 16.57 -17.44
C ALA A 116 15.56 17.58 -16.28
N LEU A 117 16.44 18.59 -16.29
CA LEU A 117 16.47 19.64 -15.27
C LEU A 117 15.26 20.58 -15.31
N ARG A 118 14.61 20.73 -16.48
CA ARG A 118 13.33 21.48 -16.59
C ARG A 118 12.17 20.75 -15.94
N LEU A 119 12.21 19.41 -15.95
CA LEU A 119 11.19 18.56 -15.32
C LEU A 119 11.45 18.34 -13.83
N ALA A 120 12.70 18.51 -13.39
CA ALA A 120 13.09 18.30 -12.01
C ALA A 120 12.51 19.39 -11.09
N SER A 121 11.82 18.96 -10.03
CA SER A 121 11.41 19.85 -8.94
C SER A 121 12.56 20.10 -7.98
N ASP A 122 12.59 21.28 -7.36
CA ASP A 122 13.46 21.51 -6.21
C ASP A 122 13.02 20.55 -5.10
N ALA A 123 13.98 19.83 -4.51
CA ALA A 123 13.70 18.91 -3.41
C ALA A 123 13.09 19.73 -2.25
N VAL A 124 11.83 19.43 -1.90
CA VAL A 124 11.13 20.02 -0.75
C VAL A 124 11.55 19.32 0.53
#